data_AF-A0A972EIA7-F1
#
_entry.id   AF-A0A972EIA7-F1
#
_cell.length_a   1.000
_cell.length_b   1.000
_cell.length_c   1.000
_cell.angle_alpha   90.00
_cell.angle_beta   90.00
_cell.angle_gamma   90.00
#
_symmetry.space_group_name_H-M   'P 1'
#
loop_
_entity.id
_entity.type
_entity.pdbx_description
1 polymer ?
#
loop_
_entity_poly.entity_id
_entity_poly.type
_entity_poly.pdbx_seq_one_letter_code
_entity_poly.pdbx_strand_id
1 'polypeptide(L)' 'MKKIGLIVNPIAGMGGSVGLKGSDGLDILKKARELGAKPKSSYRTTQALEKISPFRD' A
#
# COMPACT_ATOMS: atom_id res chain seq x y z
N MET A 1 -2.16 -27.55 -8.59
CA MET A 1 -2.74 -26.19 -8.52
C MET A 1 -1.64 -25.16 -8.64
N LYS A 2 -1.89 -24.07 -9.37
CA LYS A 2 -0.93 -22.96 -9.47
C LYS A 2 -1.09 -22.05 -8.25
N LYS A 3 0.00 -21.65 -7.62
CA LYS A 3 0.01 -20.67 -6.51
C LYS A 3 0.35 -19.30 -7.06
N ILE A 4 -0.30 -18.26 -6.53
CA ILE A 4 0.00 -16.86 -6.83
C ILE A 4 0.62 -16.24 -5.57
N GLY A 5 1.78 -15.60 -5.73
CA GLY A 5 2.41 -14.80 -4.68
C GLY A 5 2.05 -13.31 -4.83
N LEU A 6 1.96 -12.59 -3.71
CA LEU A 6 1.69 -11.15 -3.66
C LEU A 6 2.82 -10.45 -2.91
N ILE A 7 3.42 -9.42 -3.52
CA ILE A 7 4.40 -8.52 -2.89
C ILE A 7 3.72 -7.18 -2.64
N VAL A 8 3.85 -6.66 -1.42
CA VAL A 8 3.27 -5.37 -1.03
C VAL A 8 4.40 -4.37 -0.81
N ASN A 9 4.38 -3.28 -1.58
CA ASN A 9 5.25 -2.14 -1.31
C ASN A 9 4.70 -1.35 -0.09
N PRO A 10 5.43 -1.26 1.05
CA PRO A 10 4.92 -0.63 2.27
C PRO A 10 4.65 0.87 2.13
N ILE A 11 5.27 1.55 1.16
CA ILE A 11 5.10 3.00 0.94
C ILE A 11 4.12 3.35 -0.19
N ALA A 12 3.54 2.33 -0.85
CA ALA A 12 2.64 2.54 -1.97
C ALA A 12 1.45 3.43 -1.60
N GLY A 13 1.22 4.46 -2.41
CA GLY A 13 0.10 5.40 -2.25
C GLY A 13 0.27 6.43 -1.13
N MET A 14 1.43 6.51 -0.48
CA MET A 14 1.67 7.48 0.60
C MET A 14 1.51 8.93 0.14
N GLY A 15 2.15 9.36 -0.96
CA GLY A 15 2.00 10.76 -1.38
C GLY A 15 0.62 11.07 -1.97
N GLY A 16 -0.04 10.11 -2.63
CA GLY A 16 -1.43 10.28 -3.05
C GLY A 16 -2.40 10.54 -1.88
N SER A 17 -2.14 9.97 -0.70
CA SER A 17 -2.96 10.19 0.50
C SER A 17 -2.92 11.62 1.06
N VAL A 18 -1.98 12.43 0.60
CA VAL A 18 -1.78 13.84 0.97
C VAL A 18 -1.77 14.77 -0.26
N GLY A 19 -2.33 14.33 -1.39
CA GLY A 19 -2.49 15.16 -2.59
C GLY A 19 -1.25 15.32 -3.47
N LEU A 20 -0.20 14.52 -3.26
CA LEU A 20 1.00 14.49 -4.12
C LEU A 20 0.82 13.50 -5.29
N LYS A 21 1.65 13.66 -6.33
CA LYS A 21 1.66 12.79 -7.53
C LYS A 21 2.30 11.43 -7.23
N GLY A 22 1.64 10.59 -6.42
CA GLY A 22 2.10 9.25 -6.08
C GLY A 22 3.12 9.22 -4.94
N SER A 23 3.94 8.17 -4.85
CA SER A 23 4.98 7.98 -3.82
C SER A 23 6.37 7.76 -4.43
N ASP A 24 6.54 8.15 -5.69
CA ASP A 24 7.74 7.85 -6.46
C ASP A 24 8.81 8.92 -6.21
N GLY A 25 10.02 8.47 -5.89
CA GLY A 25 11.13 9.35 -5.54
C GLY A 25 11.21 9.70 -4.05
N LEU A 26 12.45 9.87 -3.59
CA LEU A 26 12.75 10.11 -2.17
C LEU A 26 12.19 11.44 -1.68
N ASP A 27 12.19 12.47 -2.52
CA ASP A 27 11.67 13.80 -2.17
C ASP A 27 10.15 13.80 -1.97
N ILE A 28 9.41 13.10 -2.84
CA ILE A 28 7.95 12.95 -2.71
C ILE A 28 7.62 12.18 -1.44
N LEU A 29 8.35 11.09 -1.16
CA LEU A 29 8.15 10.31 0.07
C LEU A 29 8.45 11.14 1.33
N LYS A 30 9.53 11.92 1.32
CA LYS A 30 9.87 12.82 2.42
C LYS A 30 8.78 13.87 2.64
N LYS A 31 8.34 14.53 1.57
CA LYS A 31 7.25 15.51 1.64
C LYS A 31 5.95 14.88 2.12
N ALA A 32 5.65 13.67 1.67
CA ALA A 32 4.46 12.93 2.11
C ALA A 32 4.47 12.70 3.62
N ARG A 33 5.62 12.29 4.17
CA ARG A 33 5.79 12.11 5.63
C ARG A 33 5.63 13.42 6.40
N GLU A 34 6.20 14.52 5.91
CA GLU A 34 6.04 15.86 6.51
C GLU A 34 4.58 16.31 6.53
N LEU A 35 3.80 15.95 5.49
CA LEU A 35 2.36 16.20 5.41
C LEU A 35 1.50 15.21 6.22
N GLY A 36 2.13 14.30 6.98
CA GLY A 36 1.44 13.36 7.86
C GLY A 36 0.98 12.06 7.17
N ALA A 37 1.48 11.76 5.96
CA ALA A 37 1.20 10.48 5.31
C ALA A 37 1.75 9.32 6.16
N LYS A 38 0.92 8.29 6.34
CA LYS A 38 1.28 7.04 7.03
C LYS A 38 1.23 5.87 6.06
N PRO A 39 2.10 4.85 6.21
CA PRO A 39 1.98 3.60 5.49
C PRO A 39 0.60 2.97 5.71
N LYS A 40 -0.10 2.64 4.62
CA LYS A 40 -1.46 2.03 4.66
C LYS A 40 -1.58 0.77 3.81
N SER A 41 -0.59 0.47 2.98
CA SER A 41 -0.68 -0.61 1.99
C SER A 41 -0.85 -1.99 2.63
N SER A 42 -0.04 -2.34 3.64
CA SER A 42 -0.17 -3.64 4.33
C SER A 42 -1.54 -3.86 4.97
N TYR A 43 -2.08 -2.81 5.62
CA TYR A 43 -3.43 -2.86 6.21
C TYR A 43 -4.50 -3.05 5.13
N ARG A 44 -4.42 -2.29 4.02
CA ARG A 44 -5.34 -2.44 2.89
C ARG A 44 -5.26 -3.81 2.23
N THR A 45 -4.06 -4.37 2.09
CA THR A 45 -3.87 -5.73 1.57
C THR A 45 -4.55 -6.75 2.47
N THR A 46 -4.38 -6.64 3.80
CA THR A 46 -5.03 -7.54 4.76
C THR A 46 -6.55 -7.49 4.61
N GLN A 47 -7.12 -6.29 4.61
CA GLN A 47 -8.57 -6.07 4.41
C GLN A 47 -9.08 -6.66 3.08
N ALA A 48 -8.30 -6.55 2.00
CA ALA A 48 -8.66 -7.14 0.71
C ALA A 48 -8.59 -8.68 0.72
N LEU A 49 -7.56 -9.26 1.34
CA LEU A 49 -7.40 -10.71 1.43
C LEU A 49 -8.44 -11.36 2.35
N GLU A 50 -8.84 -10.68 3.43
CA GLU A 50 -9.92 -11.14 4.33
C GLU A 50 -11.22 -11.39 3.56
N LYS A 51 -11.53 -10.57 2.55
CA LYS A 51 -12.74 -10.74 1.73
C LYS A 51 -12.74 -12.00 0.87
N ILE A 52 -11.57 -12.52 0.53
CA ILE A 52 -11.42 -13.73 -0.29
C ILE A 52 -10.95 -14.95 0.51
N SER A 53 -10.67 -14.78 1.81
CA SER A 53 -10.25 -15.86 2.69
C SER A 53 -11.21 -17.05 2.75
N PRO A 54 -12.56 -16.90 2.58
CA PRO A 54 -13.46 -18.05 2.54
C PRO A 54 -13.28 -18.97 1.33
N PHE A 55 -12.63 -18.50 0.25
CA PHE A 55 -12.38 -19.27 -0.98
C PHE A 55 -10.98 -19.88 -1.01
N ARG A 56 -10.33 -20.00 0.15
CA ARG A 56 -9.01 -20.58 0.24
C ARG A 56 -9.10 -22.10 0.05
N ASP A 57 -8.41 -22.60 -0.97
CA ASP A 57 -8.18 -24.03 -1.22
C ASP A 57 -7.29 -24.69 -0.15
#